data_AF-A0A821JBN7-F1
#
_entry.id   AF-A0A821JBN7-F1
#
_cell.length_a   1.000
_cell.length_b   1.000
_cell.length_c   1.000
_cell.angle_alpha   90.00
_cell.angle_beta   90.00
_cell.angle_gamma   90.00
#
_symmetry.space_group_name_H-M   'P 1'
#
loop_
_entity.id
_entity.type
_entity.pdbx_description
1 polymer ?
#
loop_
_entity_poly.entity_id
_entity_poly.type
_entity_poly.pdbx_seq_one_letter_code
_entity_poly.pdbx_strand_id
1 'polypeptide(L)'
;NNFRIRDKIPLPVNEARCLFGIADETGTLKPGECVIQYCSRENSSTSEKYIVPTGTLLVTKNPCLHPGDIRKLKAVYVPKLQSCIRDGIVFSTNGHRPSFNEMTGADLDGYQYWAYWDGEFQIEEVVKPLFYSLAKKTCVNQIKNELIVDHVLDTFRDTAPGIVANTDSVIADK
;
A
#
# COMPACT_ATOMS: atom_id res chain seq x y z
N ASN A 1 -15.77 26.13 1.08
CA ASN A 1 -15.76 25.18 -0.07
C ASN A 1 -16.21 23.80 0.45
N ASN A 2 -17.48 23.70 0.88
CA ASN A 2 -17.94 22.64 1.80
C ASN A 2 -18.46 21.36 1.12
N PHE A 3 -18.48 21.31 -0.22
CA PHE A 3 -19.02 20.17 -0.95
C PHE A 3 -18.04 18.98 -1.04
N ARG A 4 -16.72 19.22 -0.98
CA ARG A 4 -15.69 18.16 -1.10
C ARG A 4 -15.55 17.22 0.12
N ILE A 5 -16.13 17.57 1.26
CA ILE A 5 -16.00 16.80 2.51
C ILE A 5 -17.09 15.72 2.61
N ARG A 6 -18.22 15.86 1.88
CA ARG A 6 -19.35 14.94 2.00
C ARG A 6 -19.09 13.51 1.49
N ASP A 7 -18.16 13.36 0.55
CA ASP A 7 -17.91 12.07 -0.13
C ASP A 7 -16.60 11.41 0.30
N LYS A 8 -15.89 11.96 1.31
CA LYS A 8 -14.63 11.40 1.82
C LYS A 8 -14.76 11.15 3.30
N ILE A 9 -14.53 9.91 3.73
CA ILE A 9 -14.49 9.54 5.13
C ILE A 9 -13.07 9.83 5.66
N PRO A 10 -12.87 10.88 6.48
CA PRO A 10 -11.56 11.11 7.08
C PRO A 10 -11.30 10.04 8.14
N LEU A 11 -10.13 9.41 8.08
CA LEU A 11 -9.70 8.55 9.18
C LEU A 11 -9.11 9.40 10.32
N PRO A 12 -9.30 8.99 11.59
CA PRO A 12 -8.78 9.75 12.70
C PRO A 12 -7.24 9.82 12.69
N VAL A 13 -6.73 11.02 12.98
CA VAL A 13 -5.30 11.30 12.91
C VAL A 13 -4.52 10.56 14.00
N ASN A 14 -5.12 9.94 15.01
CA ASN A 14 -4.34 9.18 16.00
C ASN A 14 -4.30 7.67 15.72
N GLU A 15 -5.01 7.24 14.67
CA GLU A 15 -5.46 5.86 14.51
C GLU A 15 -5.15 5.32 13.12
N ALA A 16 -4.91 6.21 12.14
CA ALA A 16 -4.53 5.85 10.79
C ALA A 16 -3.43 6.74 10.22
N ARG A 17 -2.60 6.18 9.34
CA ARG A 17 -1.59 6.91 8.56
C ARG A 17 -1.44 6.35 7.16
N CYS A 18 -1.05 7.23 6.23
CA CYS A 18 -0.50 6.85 4.93
C CYS A 18 1.03 6.90 5.05
N LEU A 19 1.70 5.77 4.84
CA LEU A 19 3.14 5.59 5.13
C LEU A 19 3.85 5.00 3.92
N PHE A 20 5.11 5.37 3.69
CA PHE A 20 5.91 4.73 2.64
C PHE A 20 6.28 3.30 3.02
N GLY A 21 6.18 2.38 2.06
CA GLY A 21 6.60 1.01 2.23
C GLY A 21 8.12 0.87 2.14
N ILE A 22 8.69 0.10 3.06
CA ILE A 22 10.13 -0.16 3.16
C ILE A 22 10.36 -1.66 3.31
N ALA A 23 11.42 -2.18 2.72
CA ALA A 23 11.80 -3.58 2.87
C ALA A 23 12.62 -3.79 4.15
N ASP A 24 12.33 -4.86 4.90
CA ASP A 24 13.26 -5.30 5.94
C ASP A 24 14.49 -5.97 5.32
N GLU A 25 15.56 -5.21 5.15
CA GLU A 25 16.86 -5.73 4.69
C GLU A 25 17.60 -6.53 5.77
N THR A 26 17.17 -6.43 7.02
CA THR A 26 17.85 -7.10 8.15
C THR A 26 17.36 -8.53 8.38
N GLY A 27 16.21 -8.90 7.81
CA GLY A 27 15.56 -10.20 7.99
C GLY A 27 15.07 -10.44 9.42
N THR A 28 14.89 -9.40 10.23
CA THR A 28 14.49 -9.50 11.64
C THR A 28 12.99 -9.81 11.79
N LEU A 29 12.15 -9.32 10.87
CA LEU A 29 10.70 -9.45 10.95
C LEU A 29 10.21 -10.80 10.44
N LYS A 30 9.28 -11.42 11.15
CA LYS A 30 8.63 -12.66 10.69
C LYS A 30 7.56 -12.37 9.62
N PRO A 31 7.18 -13.36 8.80
CA PRO A 31 6.06 -13.20 7.87
C PRO A 31 4.79 -12.73 8.60
N GLY A 32 4.15 -11.66 8.11
CA GLY A 32 2.98 -11.05 8.73
C GLY A 32 3.28 -10.00 9.82
N GLU A 33 4.55 -9.77 10.15
CA GLU A 33 4.98 -8.69 11.04
C GLU A 33 5.43 -7.46 10.24
N CYS A 34 5.23 -6.28 10.84
CA CYS A 34 5.70 -5.01 10.30
C CYS A 34 6.20 -4.08 11.41
N VAL A 35 6.95 -3.06 11.04
CA VAL A 35 7.34 -1.96 11.94
C VAL A 35 6.75 -0.68 11.40
N ILE A 36 6.12 0.11 12.26
CA ILE A 36 5.58 1.43 11.89
C ILE A 36 6.25 2.47 12.76
N GLN A 37 6.69 3.56 12.13
CA GLN A 37 7.17 4.73 12.85
C GLN A 37 6.82 5.99 12.07
N TYR A 38 6.24 6.95 12.76
CA TYR A 38 5.94 8.26 12.20
C TYR A 38 6.21 9.38 13.20
N CYS A 39 6.46 10.57 12.68
CA CYS A 39 6.66 11.78 13.46
C CYS A 39 5.31 12.42 13.79
N SER A 40 5.03 12.64 15.08
CA SER A 40 3.90 13.45 15.49
C SER A 40 4.25 14.93 15.36
N ARG A 41 3.42 15.66 14.62
CA ARG A 41 3.53 17.13 14.48
C ARG A 41 2.65 17.87 15.50
N GLU A 42 2.11 17.17 16.49
CA GLU A 42 1.33 17.81 17.54
C GLU A 42 2.25 18.60 18.48
N ASN A 43 2.17 19.92 18.31
CA ASN A 43 2.80 20.99 19.08
C ASN A 43 4.20 21.43 18.64
N SER A 44 4.29 22.74 18.44
CA SER A 44 5.41 23.60 18.05
C SER A 44 6.57 23.64 19.06
N SER A 45 6.86 22.52 19.73
CA SER A 45 8.03 22.33 20.57
C SER A 45 9.12 21.65 19.77
N THR A 46 10.34 22.14 19.93
CA THR A 46 11.60 21.88 19.22
C THR A 46 12.11 20.42 19.22
N SER A 47 11.25 19.42 19.46
CA SER A 47 11.60 18.02 19.60
C SER A 47 10.68 17.15 18.73
N GLU A 48 11.24 16.54 17.68
CA GLU A 48 10.53 15.54 16.86
C GLU A 48 10.14 14.34 17.75
N LYS A 49 8.84 14.19 18.05
CA LYS A 49 8.34 13.03 18.81
C LYS A 49 7.95 11.93 17.83
N TYR A 50 8.69 10.83 17.85
CA TYR A 50 8.35 9.63 17.09
C TYR A 50 7.31 8.79 17.84
N ILE A 51 6.29 8.33 17.11
CA ILE A 51 5.28 7.40 17.58
C ILE A 51 5.49 6.06 16.89
N VAL A 52 5.41 4.99 17.67
CA VAL A 52 5.57 3.60 17.23
C VAL A 52 4.33 2.81 17.63
N PRO A 53 3.30 2.76 16.78
CA PRO A 53 2.15 1.88 16.99
C PRO A 53 2.61 0.43 17.12
N THR A 54 1.99 -0.33 18.02
CA THR A 54 2.23 -1.77 18.19
C THR A 54 0.90 -2.51 18.32
N GLY A 55 0.89 -3.80 18.01
CA GLY A 55 -0.30 -4.62 18.07
C GLY A 55 -0.85 -4.97 16.69
N THR A 56 -2.14 -5.28 16.62
CA THR A 56 -2.78 -5.69 15.36
C THR A 56 -3.21 -4.46 14.58
N LEU A 57 -2.96 -4.45 13.27
CA LEU A 57 -3.41 -3.37 12.40
C LEU A 57 -3.87 -3.89 11.04
N LEU A 58 -4.67 -3.09 10.36
CA LEU A 58 -5.09 -3.30 8.99
C LEU A 58 -4.21 -2.46 8.07
N VAL A 59 -3.70 -3.07 7.01
CA VAL A 59 -2.93 -2.41 5.96
C VAL A 59 -3.59 -2.64 4.61
N THR A 60 -3.65 -1.60 3.80
CA THR A 60 -4.08 -1.70 2.39
C THR A 60 -3.31 -0.70 1.53
N LYS A 61 -3.37 -0.90 0.21
CA LYS A 61 -2.89 0.05 -0.78
C LYS A 61 -4.08 0.57 -1.59
N ASN A 62 -4.05 1.85 -1.94
CA ASN A 62 -5.01 2.42 -2.89
C ASN A 62 -4.46 2.28 -4.33
N PRO A 63 -5.25 1.78 -5.30
CA PRO A 63 -6.61 1.24 -5.17
C PRO A 63 -6.64 -0.19 -4.58
N CYS A 64 -7.68 -0.44 -3.79
CA CYS A 64 -8.02 -1.75 -3.21
C CYS A 64 -9.22 -2.29 -3.98
N LEU A 65 -9.02 -3.30 -4.82
CA LEU A 65 -10.06 -3.82 -5.73
C LEU A 65 -10.54 -5.21 -5.32
N HIS A 66 -9.70 -5.97 -4.61
CA HIS A 66 -10.02 -7.31 -4.13
C HIS A 66 -10.07 -7.30 -2.59
N PRO A 67 -11.02 -8.01 -1.93
CA PRO A 67 -11.07 -8.08 -0.47
C PRO A 67 -9.76 -8.54 0.19
N GLY A 68 -9.00 -9.40 -0.51
CA GLY A 68 -7.68 -9.87 -0.08
C GLY A 68 -6.56 -8.82 -0.15
N ASP A 69 -6.81 -7.64 -0.74
CA ASP A 69 -5.86 -6.50 -0.75
C ASP A 69 -5.81 -5.78 0.62
N ILE A 70 -6.74 -6.10 1.53
CA ILE A 70 -6.66 -5.65 2.92
C ILE A 70 -6.01 -6.75 3.75
N ARG A 71 -4.89 -6.41 4.40
CA ARG A 71 -4.07 -7.34 5.16
C ARG A 71 -4.11 -7.01 6.64
N LYS A 72 -4.28 -8.05 7.45
CA LYS A 72 -4.13 -7.96 8.91
C LYS A 72 -2.67 -8.26 9.25
N LEU A 73 -1.94 -7.27 9.73
CA LEU A 73 -0.54 -7.40 10.12
C LEU A 73 -0.35 -7.14 11.62
N LYS A 74 0.80 -7.56 12.13
CA LYS A 74 1.21 -7.30 13.51
C LYS A 74 2.35 -6.28 13.54
N ALA A 75 2.09 -5.08 14.06
CA ALA A 75 3.14 -4.12 14.37
C ALA A 75 3.94 -4.57 15.60
N VAL A 76 5.24 -4.70 15.41
CA VAL A 76 6.20 -5.09 16.45
C VAL A 76 7.23 -3.99 16.68
N TYR A 77 7.79 -3.96 17.89
CA TYR A 77 8.85 -3.02 18.24
C TYR A 77 10.22 -3.65 17.96
N VAL A 78 11.01 -3.04 17.06
CA VAL A 78 12.36 -3.49 16.69
C VAL A 78 13.33 -2.30 16.68
N PRO A 79 14.13 -2.11 17.75
CA PRO A 79 14.99 -0.93 17.93
C PRO A 79 15.87 -0.61 16.73
N LYS A 80 16.47 -1.65 16.15
CA LYS A 80 17.40 -1.53 15.01
C LYS A 80 16.74 -0.94 13.77
N LEU A 81 15.48 -1.30 13.52
CA LEU A 81 14.73 -0.76 12.39
C LEU A 81 14.28 0.66 12.70
N GLN A 82 13.79 0.92 13.91
CA GLN A 82 13.26 2.22 14.31
C GLN A 82 14.29 3.35 14.37
N SER A 83 15.57 3.02 14.57
CA SER A 83 16.64 4.02 14.45
C SER A 83 16.85 4.51 13.02
N CYS A 84 16.37 3.76 12.01
CA CYS A 84 16.67 4.00 10.60
C CYS A 84 15.47 4.53 9.79
N ILE A 85 14.27 4.57 10.36
CA ILE A 85 13.03 4.90 9.64
C ILE A 85 12.43 6.19 10.18
N ARG A 86 11.95 7.03 9.27
CA ARG A 86 11.11 8.19 9.58
C ARG A 86 9.90 8.17 8.64
N ASP A 87 8.70 8.18 9.20
CA ASP A 87 7.43 8.20 8.45
C ASP A 87 7.25 7.03 7.46
N GLY A 88 7.42 5.80 7.96
CA GLY A 88 7.37 4.60 7.12
C GLY A 88 6.79 3.37 7.80
N ILE A 89 6.43 2.40 6.97
CA ILE A 89 6.07 1.04 7.35
C ILE A 89 7.07 0.06 6.73
N VAL A 90 7.71 -0.76 7.56
CA VAL A 90 8.63 -1.81 7.11
C VAL A 90 7.89 -3.13 7.05
N PHE A 91 7.98 -3.78 5.90
CA PHE A 91 7.43 -5.11 5.69
C PHE A 91 8.51 -6.18 5.81
N SER A 92 8.15 -7.31 6.40
CA SER A 92 9.00 -8.50 6.36
C SER A 92 9.26 -8.93 4.91
N THR A 93 10.52 -9.21 4.63
CA THR A 93 10.99 -9.84 3.39
C THR A 93 11.03 -11.38 3.51
N ASN A 94 10.75 -11.91 4.71
CA ASN A 94 10.71 -13.34 4.96
C ASN A 94 9.37 -13.94 4.49
N GLY A 95 9.42 -15.19 4.03
CA GLY A 95 8.25 -15.94 3.56
C GLY A 95 8.23 -16.12 2.04
N HIS A 96 7.13 -16.69 1.53
CA HIS A 96 7.00 -16.98 0.09
C HIS A 96 6.54 -15.77 -0.73
N ARG A 97 5.58 -14.99 -0.19
CA ARG A 97 5.07 -13.77 -0.78
C ARG A 97 4.99 -12.71 0.32
N PRO A 98 5.74 -11.59 0.22
CA PRO A 98 5.74 -10.57 1.26
C PRO A 98 4.42 -9.79 1.26
N SER A 99 3.99 -9.32 2.42
CA SER A 99 2.67 -8.69 2.60
C SER A 99 2.42 -7.49 1.68
N PHE A 100 3.46 -6.72 1.34
CA PHE A 100 3.33 -5.60 0.40
C PHE A 100 2.85 -6.07 -0.98
N ASN A 101 3.38 -7.19 -1.48
CA ASN A 101 3.01 -7.75 -2.78
C ASN A 101 1.64 -8.44 -2.78
N GLU A 102 1.14 -8.83 -1.61
CA GLU A 102 -0.22 -9.36 -1.45
C GLU A 102 -1.28 -8.29 -1.72
N MET A 103 -0.94 -7.00 -1.61
CA MET A 103 -1.85 -5.87 -1.80
C MET A 103 -1.72 -5.31 -3.23
N THR A 104 -2.62 -5.67 -4.13
CA THR A 104 -2.66 -5.15 -5.51
C THR A 104 -1.36 -5.40 -6.30
N GLY A 105 -0.60 -6.44 -5.94
CA GLY A 105 0.68 -6.75 -6.59
C GLY A 105 1.75 -5.67 -6.41
N ALA A 106 1.65 -4.88 -5.34
CA ALA A 106 2.55 -3.76 -5.11
C ALA A 106 4.00 -4.19 -4.90
N ASP A 107 4.89 -3.21 -5.04
CA ASP A 107 6.30 -3.32 -4.68
C ASP A 107 6.68 -2.19 -3.71
N LEU A 108 7.97 -1.90 -3.58
CA LEU A 108 8.53 -0.93 -2.63
C LEU A 108 9.34 0.16 -3.34
N ASP A 109 8.94 0.55 -4.55
CA ASP A 109 9.60 1.60 -5.35
C ASP A 109 9.16 3.04 -5.03
N GLY A 110 8.32 3.21 -4.00
CA GLY A 110 7.73 4.50 -3.62
C GLY A 110 6.25 4.43 -3.25
N TYR A 111 5.64 3.24 -3.29
CA TYR A 111 4.25 3.06 -2.87
C TYR A 111 4.00 3.46 -1.41
N GLN A 112 2.84 4.07 -1.21
CA GLN A 112 2.29 4.39 0.11
C GLN A 112 1.19 3.41 0.48
N TYR A 113 1.15 3.08 1.76
CA TYR A 113 0.24 2.13 2.37
C TYR A 113 -0.58 2.82 3.45
N TRP A 114 -1.87 2.52 3.48
CA TRP A 114 -2.77 2.95 4.52
C TRP A 114 -2.69 1.94 5.65
N ALA A 115 -2.36 2.39 6.85
CA ALA A 115 -2.33 1.60 8.08
C ALA A 115 -3.35 2.15 9.07
N TYR A 116 -4.15 1.27 9.69
CA TYR A 116 -5.17 1.60 10.69
C TYR A 116 -5.11 0.62 11.87
N TRP A 117 -5.12 1.13 13.11
CA TRP A 117 -4.84 0.33 14.31
C TRP A 117 -5.75 0.61 15.52
N ASP A 118 -6.87 1.31 15.35
CA ASP A 118 -7.78 1.66 16.45
C ASP A 118 -8.82 0.58 16.78
N GLY A 119 -8.94 -0.44 15.92
CA GLY A 119 -9.63 -1.68 16.26
C GLY A 119 -11.15 -1.61 16.25
N GLU A 120 -11.76 -0.44 15.99
CA GLU A 120 -13.20 -0.33 15.67
C GLU A 120 -13.51 -1.02 14.35
N PHE A 121 -12.70 -0.79 13.31
CA PHE A 121 -12.80 -1.53 12.06
C PHE A 121 -12.03 -2.84 12.14
N GLN A 122 -12.76 -3.95 12.23
CA GLN A 122 -12.20 -5.29 12.18
C GLN A 122 -12.72 -6.05 10.97
N ILE A 123 -11.84 -6.85 10.39
CA ILE A 123 -12.19 -7.79 9.34
C ILE A 123 -12.38 -9.15 10.00
N GLU A 124 -13.57 -9.70 9.90
CA GLU A 124 -13.92 -11.01 10.45
C GLU A 124 -13.19 -12.14 9.71
N GLU A 125 -13.14 -12.05 8.37
CA GLU A 125 -12.50 -13.05 7.52
C GLU A 125 -11.38 -12.45 6.66
N VAL A 126 -10.15 -12.93 6.85
CA VAL A 126 -9.02 -12.55 6.00
C VAL A 126 -9.08 -13.34 4.69
N VAL A 127 -9.55 -12.68 3.63
CA VAL A 127 -9.60 -13.26 2.29
C VAL A 127 -8.17 -13.45 1.74
N LYS A 128 -7.96 -14.52 0.99
CA LYS A 128 -6.66 -14.79 0.35
C LYS A 128 -6.35 -13.71 -0.70
N PRO A 129 -5.08 -13.25 -0.80
CA PRO A 129 -4.71 -12.26 -1.78
C PRO A 129 -4.82 -12.83 -3.20
N LEU A 130 -5.23 -12.00 -4.15
CA LEU A 130 -5.31 -12.41 -5.54
C LEU A 130 -3.90 -12.69 -6.08
N PHE A 131 -3.77 -13.73 -6.89
CA PHE A 131 -2.52 -14.04 -7.58
C PHE A 131 -2.55 -13.40 -8.97
N TYR A 132 -1.72 -12.37 -9.18
CA TYR A 132 -1.60 -11.69 -10.46
C TYR A 132 -0.68 -12.49 -11.37
N SER A 133 -1.22 -13.16 -12.38
CA SER A 133 -0.42 -13.83 -13.40
C SER A 133 0.36 -12.80 -14.21
N LEU A 134 1.65 -13.03 -14.43
CA LEU A 134 2.47 -12.16 -15.26
C LEU A 134 1.94 -12.17 -16.71
N ALA A 135 1.75 -10.97 -17.27
CA ALA A 135 1.49 -10.83 -18.70
C ALA A 135 2.70 -11.36 -19.50
N LYS A 136 2.42 -11.92 -20.68
CA LYS A 136 3.46 -12.42 -21.57
C LYS A 136 4.32 -11.23 -22.03
N LYS A 137 5.60 -11.23 -21.69
CA LYS A 137 6.55 -10.19 -22.13
C LYS A 137 6.80 -10.34 -23.64
N THR A 138 6.55 -9.28 -24.39
CA THR A 138 6.96 -9.18 -25.80
C THR A 138 8.42 -8.77 -25.85
N CYS A 139 9.30 -9.67 -26.30
CA CYS A 139 10.70 -9.34 -26.54
C CYS A 139 10.87 -8.81 -27.96
N VAL A 140 11.51 -7.65 -28.10
CA VAL A 140 11.81 -7.04 -29.39
C VAL A 140 13.32 -7.06 -29.58
N ASN A 141 13.80 -7.70 -30.65
CA ASN A 141 15.23 -7.89 -30.89
C ASN A 141 15.94 -6.60 -31.36
N GLN A 142 15.19 -5.65 -31.94
CA GLN A 142 15.71 -4.36 -32.39
C GLN A 142 14.62 -3.29 -32.30
N ILE A 143 14.94 -2.14 -31.69
CA ILE A 143 14.06 -0.98 -31.62
C ILE A 143 14.12 -0.25 -32.97
N LYS A 144 12.97 -0.13 -33.63
CA LYS A 144 12.81 0.63 -34.89
C LYS A 144 11.76 1.72 -34.73
N ASN A 145 11.80 2.72 -35.60
CA ASN A 145 10.86 3.84 -35.54
C ASN A 145 9.41 3.38 -35.69
N GLU A 146 9.14 2.37 -36.54
CA GLU A 146 7.78 1.84 -36.73
C GLU A 146 7.22 1.27 -35.42
N LEU A 147 8.06 0.57 -34.65
CA LEU A 147 7.66 0.02 -33.36
C LEU A 147 7.30 1.11 -32.35
N ILE A 148 8.01 2.24 -32.38
CA ILE A 148 7.70 3.39 -31.51
C ILE A 148 6.36 4.00 -31.91
N VAL A 149 6.12 4.16 -33.22
CA VAL A 149 4.84 4.69 -33.74
C VAL A 149 3.69 3.78 -33.32
N ASP A 150 3.80 2.47 -33.54
CA ASP A 150 2.77 1.50 -33.17
C ASP A 150 2.52 1.50 -31.65
N HIS A 151 3.58 1.50 -30.84
CA HIS A 151 3.46 1.56 -29.38
C HIS A 151 2.71 2.81 -28.89
N VAL A 152 2.97 3.97 -29.49
CA VAL A 152 2.28 5.20 -29.16
C VAL A 152 0.80 5.13 -29.55
N LEU A 153 0.50 4.63 -30.76
CA LEU A 153 -0.89 4.46 -31.22
C LEU A 153 -1.68 3.48 -30.35
N ASP A 154 -1.08 2.34 -29.98
CA ASP A 154 -1.71 1.37 -29.10
C ASP A 154 -1.92 1.94 -27.70
N THR A 155 -0.95 2.70 -27.17
CA THR A 155 -1.12 3.40 -25.88
C THR A 155 -2.32 4.34 -25.92
N PHE A 156 -2.50 5.12 -26.98
CA PHE A 156 -3.66 6.01 -27.10
C PHE A 156 -4.99 5.25 -27.20
N ARG A 157 -5.01 4.08 -27.87
CA ARG A 157 -6.21 3.25 -27.99
C ARG A 157 -6.57 2.57 -26.67
N ASP A 158 -5.56 2.03 -25.99
CA ASP A 158 -5.75 1.10 -24.88
C ASP A 158 -5.71 1.77 -23.50
N THR A 159 -5.44 3.08 -23.44
CA THR A 159 -5.54 3.86 -22.19
C THR A 159 -7.01 4.03 -21.78
N ALA A 160 -7.58 2.97 -21.23
CA ALA A 160 -8.88 2.92 -20.56
C ALA A 160 -8.86 2.73 -19.01
N PRO A 161 -7.75 2.80 -18.24
CA PRO A 161 -7.77 2.51 -16.80
C PRO A 161 -8.84 3.29 -16.02
N GLY A 162 -9.01 4.58 -16.34
CA GLY A 162 -10.02 5.42 -15.69
C GLY A 162 -11.46 5.00 -16.00
N ILE A 163 -11.73 4.55 -17.22
CA ILE A 163 -13.05 4.05 -17.61
C ILE A 163 -13.38 2.76 -16.87
N VAL A 164 -12.40 1.84 -16.81
CA VAL A 164 -12.54 0.57 -16.09
C VAL A 164 -12.76 0.82 -14.60
N ALA A 165 -11.94 1.67 -13.97
CA ALA A 165 -12.06 2.00 -12.55
C ALA A 165 -13.43 2.61 -12.20
N ASN A 166 -13.92 3.56 -13.01
CA ASN A 166 -15.24 4.16 -12.79
C ASN A 166 -16.37 3.13 -12.97
N THR A 167 -16.24 2.25 -13.97
CA THR A 167 -17.24 1.20 -14.21
C THR A 167 -17.29 0.22 -13.04
N ASP A 168 -16.13 -0.18 -12.52
CA ASP A 168 -16.00 -1.03 -11.34
C ASP A 168 -16.65 -0.40 -10.11
N SER A 169 -16.37 0.88 -9.83
CA SER A 169 -17.02 1.61 -8.73
C SER A 169 -18.55 1.65 -8.88
N VAL A 170 -19.07 1.93 -10.08
CA VAL A 170 -20.53 1.95 -10.34
C VAL A 170 -21.16 0.56 -10.17
N ILE A 171 -20.44 -0.52 -10.49
CA ILE A 171 -20.93 -1.89 -10.29
C ILE A 171 -20.91 -2.25 -8.81
N ALA A 172 -19.87 -1.86 -8.08
CA ALA A 172 -19.73 -2.13 -6.65
C ALA A 172 -20.75 -1.38 -5.78
N ASP A 173 -21.23 -0.21 -6.23
CA ASP A 173 -22.25 0.59 -5.54
C ASP A 173 -23.69 0.05 -5.69
N LYS A 174 -23.94 -0.93 -6.58
CA LYS A 174 -25.28 -1.52 -6.79
C LYS A 174 -25.62 -2.61 -5.79
#